data_AF-A0ABD0QFD0-F1
#
_entry.id   AF-A0ABD0QFD0-F1
#
_cell.length_a   1.000
_cell.length_b   1.000
_cell.length_c   1.000
_cell.angle_alpha   90.00
_cell.angle_beta   90.00
_cell.angle_gamma   90.00
#
_symmetry.space_group_name_H-M   'P 1'
#
loop_
_entity.id
_entity.type
_entity.pdbx_description
1 polymer ?
#
loop_
_entity_poly.entity_id
_entity_poly.type
_entity_poly.pdbx_seq_one_letter_code
_entity_poly.pdbx_strand_id
1 'polypeptide(L)' 'ANRVDGVEDLAYDWISKNLYWTDPRYRSISVMKVADKTRRAIIRNLNNPRSIVIHPVAG' A
#
# COMPACT_ATOMS: atom_id res chain seq x y z
N ALA A 1 6.18 9.38 -14.41
CA ALA A 1 6.99 9.46 -13.17
C ALA A 1 6.56 8.37 -12.20
N ASN A 2 7.51 7.68 -11.57
CA ASN A 2 7.22 6.75 -10.47
C ASN A 2 6.80 7.56 -9.25
N ARG A 3 5.48 7.63 -9.02
CA ARG A 3 4.85 8.41 -7.95
C ARG A 3 4.86 7.61 -6.65
N VAL A 4 5.97 7.68 -5.92
CA VAL A 4 6.18 7.05 -4.61
C VAL A 4 6.98 8.03 -3.76
N ASP A 5 6.32 9.11 -3.36
CA ASP A 5 7.00 10.32 -2.87
C ASP A 5 6.78 10.55 -1.36
N GLY A 6 5.77 9.89 -0.78
CA GLY A 6 5.41 10.01 0.63
C GLY A 6 5.27 8.69 1.36
N VAL A 7 5.95 7.61 0.94
CA VAL A 7 5.81 6.32 1.63
C VAL A 7 6.28 6.41 3.08
N GLU A 8 5.41 6.06 4.01
CA GLU A 8 5.76 5.97 5.44
C GLU A 8 5.93 4.54 5.93
N ASP A 9 5.05 3.61 5.51
CA ASP A 9 5.12 2.21 5.93
C ASP A 9 4.72 1.25 4.80
N LEU A 10 5.20 0.01 4.88
CA LEU A 10 5.04 -1.04 3.87
C LEU A 10 4.62 -2.36 4.54
N ALA A 11 3.68 -3.08 3.91
CA ALA A 11 3.28 -4.41 4.32
C ALA A 11 3.22 -5.37 3.13
N TYR A 12 3.81 -6.55 3.24
CA TYR A 12 3.91 -7.52 2.14
C TYR A 12 3.10 -8.78 2.41
N ASP A 13 2.08 -9.01 1.58
CA ASP A 13 1.31 -10.24 1.57
C ASP A 13 2.08 -11.31 0.80
N TRP A 14 2.69 -12.24 1.53
CA TRP A 14 3.46 -13.34 0.94
C TRP A 14 2.60 -14.41 0.28
N ILE A 15 1.29 -14.47 0.55
CA ILE A 15 0.36 -15.43 -0.05
C ILE A 15 -0.09 -14.90 -1.41
N SER A 16 -0.66 -13.69 -1.46
CA SER A 16 -1.18 -13.10 -2.70
C SER A 16 -0.14 -12.33 -3.53
N LYS A 17 1.07 -12.15 -2.99
CA LYS A 17 2.18 -11.41 -3.61
C LYS A 17 1.84 -9.95 -3.88
N ASN A 18 1.13 -9.33 -2.94
CA ASN A 18 0.76 -7.91 -2.97
C ASN A 18 1.61 -7.12 -1.98
N LEU A 19 2.11 -5.96 -2.41
CA LEU A 19 2.78 -4.98 -1.57
C LEU A 19 1.84 -3.81 -1.30
N TYR A 20 1.61 -3.52 -0.03
CA TYR A 20 0.76 -2.42 0.44
C TYR A 20 1.63 -1.32 1.03
N TRP A 21 1.22 -0.07 0.91
CA TRP A 21 1.89 1.05 1.58
C TRP A 21 0.94 2.17 1.96
N THR A 22 1.32 2.91 2.99
CA THR A 22 0.72 4.19 3.37
C THR A 22 1.45 5.33 2.68
N ASP A 23 0.70 6.34 2.25
CA ASP A 23 1.26 7.56 1.68
C ASP A 23 0.47 8.78 2.17
N PRO A 24 0.99 9.56 3.15
CA PRO A 24 0.36 10.79 3.61
C PRO A 24 0.29 11.89 2.56
N ARG A 25 1.26 11.96 1.63
CA ARG A 25 1.23 12.97 0.55
C ARG A 25 0.05 12.74 -0.37
N TYR A 26 -0.23 11.48 -0.70
CA TYR A 26 -1.39 11.07 -1.49
C TYR A 26 -2.63 10.72 -0.66
N ARG A 27 -2.57 10.84 0.67
CA ARG A 27 -3.69 10.59 1.59
C ARG A 27 -4.32 9.21 1.36
N SER A 28 -3.50 8.18 1.18
CA SER A 28 -3.96 6.89 0.69
C SER A 28 -3.25 5.69 1.32
N ILE A 29 -3.93 4.53 1.23
CA ILE A 29 -3.29 3.22 1.25
C ILE A 29 -3.37 2.67 -0.17
N SER A 30 -2.23 2.24 -0.69
CA SER A 30 -2.12 1.72 -2.05
C SER A 30 -1.58 0.29 -2.04
N VAL A 31 -1.89 -0.45 -3.09
CA VAL A 31 -1.43 -1.82 -3.31
C VAL A 31 -0.78 -1.94 -4.68
N MET A 32 0.25 -2.77 -4.78
CA MET A 32 0.88 -3.20 -6.01
C MET A 32 0.98 -4.72 -6.04
N LYS A 33 0.52 -5.33 -7.14
CA LYS A 33 0.79 -6.74 -7.39
C LYS A 33 2.22 -6.88 -7.88
N VAL A 34 3.04 -7.63 -7.13
CA VAL A 34 4.51 -7.65 -7.36
C VAL A 34 4.86 -8.26 -8.72
N ALA A 35 4.09 -9.25 -9.16
CA ALA A 35 4.35 -9.99 -10.41
C ALA A 35 4.30 -9.12 -11.67
N ASP A 36 3.31 -8.24 -11.77
CA ASP A 36 3.06 -7.41 -12.96
C ASP A 36 3.22 -5.90 -12.70
N LYS A 37 3.56 -5.52 -11.47
CA LYS A 37 3.76 -4.14 -11.01
C LYS A 37 2.52 -3.24 -11.21
N THR A 38 1.35 -3.84 -11.40
CA THR A 38 0.09 -3.09 -11.44
C THR A 38 -0.20 -2.51 -10.06
N ARG A 39 -0.64 -1.25 -10.01
CA ARG A 39 -0.86 -0.54 -8.74
C ARG A 39 -2.18 0.21 -8.72
N ARG A 40 -2.79 0.31 -7.54
CA ARG A 40 -3.99 1.13 -7.30
C ARG A 40 -4.07 1.57 -5.84
N ALA A 41 -4.69 2.73 -5.60
CA ALA A 41 -5.10 3.13 -4.26
C ALA A 41 -6.37 2.36 -3.86
N ILE A 42 -6.33 1.71 -2.70
CA ILE A 42 -7.43 0.92 -2.14
C ILE A 42 -8.22 1.70 -1.08
N ILE A 43 -7.58 2.65 -0.40
CA ILE A 43 -8.23 3.59 0.51
C ILE A 43 -7.71 4.99 0.18
N ARG A 44 -8.60 5.99 0.19
CA ARG A 44 -8.29 7.39 -0.18
C ARG A 44 -8.86 8.35 0.86
N ASN A 45 -8.43 9.61 0.77
CA ASN A 45 -8.89 10.73 1.62
C ASN A 45 -8.55 10.57 3.11
N LEU A 46 -7.50 9.80 3.42
CA LEU A 46 -7.00 9.67 4.79
C LEU A 46 -6.32 10.99 5.23
N ASN A 47 -6.38 11.33 6.50
CA ASN A 47 -5.77 12.57 6.98
C ASN A 47 -4.24 12.48 7.04
N ASN A 48 -3.72 11.49 7.75
CA ASN A 48 -2.29 11.27 7.91
C ASN A 48 -2.00 9.77 8.17
N PRO A 49 -2.17 8.90 7.16
CA PRO A 49 -2.00 7.46 7.32
C PRO A 49 -0.53 7.11 7.57
N ARG A 50 -0.25 6.44 8.71
CA ARG A 50 1.10 6.14 9.19
C ARG A 50 1.46 4.68 8.98
N SER A 51 1.22 3.85 9.99
CA SER A 51 1.59 2.44 9.96
C SER A 51 0.48 1.57 9.37
N ILE A 52 0.88 0.45 8.77
CA ILE A 52 -0.02 -0.56 8.24
C ILE A 52 0.53 -1.95 8.54
N VAL A 53 -0.37 -2.86 8.93
CA VAL A 53 -0.10 -4.30 9.01
C VAL A 53 -1.14 -5.05 8.20
N ILE A 54 -0.83 -6.29 7.86
CA ILE A 54 -1.74 -7.18 7.15
C ILE A 54 -1.79 -8.52 7.88
N HIS A 55 -2.90 -9.23 7.73
CA HIS A 55 -3.06 -10.60 8.22
C HIS A 55 -3.34 -11.54 7.03
N PRO A 56 -2.31 -11.99 6.28
CA PRO A 56 -2.50 -12.68 5.00
C PRO A 56 -3.41 -13.91 5.05
N VAL A 57 -3.41 -14.63 6.17
CA VAL A 57 -4.21 -15.85 6.34
C VAL A 57 -5.70 -15.56 6.64
N ALA A 58 -6.01 -14.40 7.22
CA ALA A 58 -7.39 -14.06 7.61
C ALA A 58 -8.10 -13.19 6.56
N GLY A 59 -7.33 -12.45 5.76
CA GLY A 59 -7.85 -11.36 4.94
C GLY A 59 -8.04 -10.08 5.73
#